data_AF-A0A9X3E6C7-F1
#
_entry.id   AF-A0A9X3E6C7-F1
#
_cell.length_a   1.000
_cell.length_b   1.000
_cell.length_c   1.000
_cell.angle_alpha   90.00
_cell.angle_beta   90.00
_cell.angle_gamma   90.00
#
_symmetry.space_group_name_H-M   'P 1'
#
loop_
_entity.id
_entity.type
_entity.pdbx_description
1 polymer ?
#
loop_
_entity_poly.entity_id
_entity_poly.type
_entity_poly.pdbx_seq_one_letter_code
_entity_poly.pdbx_strand_id
1 'polypeptide(L)'
;MNKLKRWVIASVGAVAFLAATISGVSANTLGIDVASYQGTTTSYFSQFKSYGDKFTMVKLGGRGGDEGSHYVNPKAYAQIHNADAVGMQTGGYFWGQFGDSVSEASYHAQLAVQDAQNAGLAKGSYIALDYEKGAGLTKANNTTAILTFMDQIYAAGYKPMFYSYTSYVNSYVDLTRINARYPNALWLAWYLTTAHQATPPMQYFPKLSNVKIWQYADNHYGVDGNVMVVGSIDNDKPARQVASKPSQSTNKPSTPAKTRYATFSGVYVADYWTKYNNKMYGVNIDMSIPVIDYNNYIPISAMTLTDRYGNKLKNQYIQGNNGRMEYFTLNGKYKVISQTATTVNVEIAGEPVSLMKSFVTIK
;
A
#
# COMPACT_ATOMS: atom_id res chain seq x y z
N MET A 1 35.07 15.58 50.36
CA MET A 1 33.82 15.88 51.07
C MET A 1 32.88 16.67 50.16
N ASN A 2 31.80 16.01 49.74
CA ASN A 2 30.44 16.52 49.56
C ASN A 2 30.12 17.93 49.00
N LYS A 3 29.28 17.85 47.95
CA LYS A 3 28.07 18.64 47.64
C LYS A 3 28.21 19.88 46.76
N LEU A 4 27.62 19.81 45.56
CA LEU A 4 26.67 20.82 45.04
C LEU A 4 25.80 20.18 43.93
N LYS A 5 24.64 19.64 44.31
CA LYS A 5 23.29 20.17 44.00
C LYS A 5 22.94 20.23 42.51
N ARG A 6 22.22 19.20 42.06
CA ARG A 6 21.40 19.16 40.83
C ARG A 6 20.31 20.24 40.90
N TRP A 7 20.21 21.05 39.85
CA TRP A 7 18.96 21.69 39.46
C TRP A 7 18.43 20.97 38.23
N VAL A 8 17.26 20.35 38.37
CA VAL A 8 16.43 19.87 37.26
C VAL A 8 15.54 21.04 36.89
N ILE A 9 15.78 21.64 35.72
CA ILE A 9 14.78 22.47 35.05
C ILE A 9 14.26 21.64 33.88
N ALA A 10 12.98 21.31 33.98
CA ALA A 10 12.20 20.72 32.92
C ALA A 10 12.12 21.71 31.76
N SER A 11 12.70 21.32 30.61
CA SER A 11 12.43 21.97 29.34
C SER A 11 11.55 21.05 28.53
N VAL A 12 10.31 21.49 28.37
CA VAL A 12 9.25 21.03 27.47
C VAL A 12 9.83 20.30 26.27
N GLY A 13 9.48 19.01 26.14
CA GLY A 13 9.83 18.19 24.99
C GLY A 13 9.27 18.82 23.74
N ALA A 14 10.13 19.49 22.97
CA ALA A 14 9.88 19.73 21.57
C ALA A 14 9.71 18.36 20.91
N VAL A 15 8.47 18.03 20.54
CA VAL A 15 8.22 16.94 19.59
C VAL A 15 8.87 17.39 18.29
N ALA A 16 10.10 16.97 18.07
CA ALA A 16 10.74 17.06 16.78
C ALA A 16 9.88 16.22 15.82
N PHE A 17 9.03 16.89 15.05
CA PHE A 17 8.60 16.39 13.76
C PHE A 17 9.90 16.15 12.98
N LEU A 18 10.35 14.90 12.95
CA LEU A 18 11.26 14.44 11.91
C LEU A 18 10.49 14.55 10.60
N ALA A 19 10.48 15.76 10.03
CA ALA A 19 10.49 15.91 8.60
C ALA A 19 11.73 15.14 8.14
N ALA A 20 11.53 13.88 7.76
CA ALA A 20 12.48 13.22 6.89
C ALA A 20 12.51 14.08 5.62
N THR A 21 13.43 15.03 5.60
CA THR A 21 13.82 15.74 4.40
C THR A 21 14.31 14.65 3.46
N ILE A 22 13.54 14.36 2.41
CA ILE A 22 14.01 13.47 1.35
C ILE A 22 15.18 14.21 0.72
N SER A 23 16.39 13.89 1.17
CA SER A 23 17.63 14.31 0.56
C SER A 23 17.76 13.47 -0.72
N GLY A 24 17.65 14.12 -1.89
CA GLY A 24 17.87 13.46 -3.18
C GLY A 24 16.63 13.12 -4.02
N VAL A 25 15.56 13.94 -3.98
CA VAL A 25 14.50 13.83 -5.00
C VAL A 25 15.08 14.23 -6.36
N SER A 26 15.35 13.24 -7.19
CA SER A 26 15.73 13.42 -8.60
C SER A 26 14.54 13.10 -9.49
N ALA A 27 14.42 13.82 -10.61
CA ALA A 27 13.52 13.44 -11.68
C ALA A 27 14.03 12.14 -12.29
N ASN A 28 13.64 11.01 -11.71
CA ASN A 28 14.28 9.73 -12.03
C ASN A 28 13.78 9.18 -13.36
N THR A 29 12.49 9.36 -13.64
CA THR A 29 11.86 8.75 -14.80
C THR A 29 10.61 9.55 -15.17
N LEU A 30 10.56 10.02 -16.41
CA LEU A 30 9.37 10.65 -16.98
C LEU A 30 8.39 9.59 -17.48
N GLY A 31 7.11 9.95 -17.50
CA GLY A 31 6.07 9.13 -18.08
C GLY A 31 4.83 9.94 -18.36
N ILE A 32 3.87 9.28 -19.00
CA ILE A 32 2.59 9.86 -19.37
C ILE A 32 1.43 9.05 -18.79
N ASP A 33 0.24 9.62 -18.72
CA ASP A 33 -0.98 8.85 -18.49
C ASP A 33 -1.96 9.04 -19.65
N VAL A 34 -2.66 7.95 -19.99
CA VAL A 34 -3.49 7.86 -21.20
C VAL A 34 -4.84 7.23 -20.91
N ALA A 35 -5.86 7.75 -21.57
CA ALA A 35 -7.22 7.23 -21.55
C ALA A 35 -7.71 6.95 -22.99
N SER A 36 -9.03 6.79 -23.17
CA SER A 36 -9.60 6.55 -24.50
C SER A 36 -9.40 7.72 -25.50
N TYR A 37 -8.92 8.88 -25.04
CA TYR A 37 -8.68 10.06 -25.88
C TYR A 37 -7.35 9.98 -26.64
N GLN A 38 -6.34 9.33 -26.06
CA GLN A 38 -4.99 9.27 -26.60
C GLN A 38 -4.82 8.14 -27.64
N GLY A 39 -3.65 8.14 -28.30
CA GLY A 39 -3.26 7.14 -29.29
C GLY A 39 -3.03 5.75 -28.68
N THR A 40 -3.03 4.73 -29.55
CA THR A 40 -2.81 3.33 -29.16
C THR A 40 -1.62 2.69 -29.88
N THR A 41 -0.97 3.36 -30.82
CA THR A 41 0.02 2.74 -31.71
C THR A 41 1.42 2.72 -31.11
N THR A 42 2.27 1.81 -31.57
CA THR A 42 3.70 1.80 -31.21
C THR A 42 4.40 3.10 -31.60
N SER A 43 3.99 3.73 -32.71
CA SER A 43 4.51 5.05 -33.12
C SER A 43 4.19 6.14 -32.09
N TYR A 44 2.96 6.14 -31.55
CA TYR A 44 2.55 7.07 -30.50
C TYR A 44 3.45 6.93 -29.26
N PHE A 45 3.64 5.72 -28.75
CA PHE A 45 4.51 5.50 -27.58
C PHE A 45 6.00 5.71 -27.88
N SER A 46 6.46 5.39 -29.09
CA SER A 46 7.84 5.66 -29.53
C SER A 46 8.15 7.14 -29.56
N GLN A 47 7.16 7.98 -29.89
CA GLN A 47 7.30 9.43 -29.85
C GLN A 47 7.57 9.93 -28.43
N PHE A 48 6.80 9.50 -27.43
CA PHE A 48 7.05 9.86 -26.03
C PHE A 48 8.36 9.29 -25.49
N LYS A 49 8.73 8.07 -25.90
CA LYS A 49 10.08 7.56 -25.62
C LYS A 49 11.19 8.46 -26.16
N SER A 50 11.00 9.06 -27.32
CA SER A 50 11.97 10.00 -27.89
C SER A 50 12.05 11.32 -27.10
N TYR A 51 10.99 11.68 -26.35
CA TYR A 51 10.98 12.80 -25.41
C TYR A 51 11.57 12.44 -24.03
N GLY A 52 11.86 11.16 -23.79
CA GLY A 52 12.50 10.67 -22.57
C GLY A 52 11.55 9.95 -21.60
N ASP A 53 10.28 9.78 -21.97
CA ASP A 53 9.32 9.02 -21.19
C ASP A 53 9.64 7.52 -21.20
N LYS A 54 9.51 6.88 -20.03
CA LYS A 54 9.84 5.46 -19.84
C LYS A 54 8.72 4.65 -19.23
N PHE A 55 7.61 5.28 -18.80
CA PHE A 55 6.44 4.56 -18.31
C PHE A 55 5.14 5.21 -18.75
N THR A 56 4.05 4.46 -18.71
CA THR A 56 2.70 4.98 -18.89
C THR A 56 1.70 4.41 -17.89
N MET A 57 0.79 5.25 -17.39
CA MET A 57 -0.38 4.84 -16.61
C MET A 57 -1.62 4.84 -17.53
N VAL A 58 -2.22 3.67 -17.75
CA VAL A 58 -3.34 3.49 -18.68
C VAL A 58 -4.67 3.45 -17.92
N LYS A 59 -5.68 4.23 -18.34
CA LYS A 59 -7.02 4.11 -17.77
C LYS A 59 -7.55 2.71 -18.07
N LEU A 60 -7.85 1.95 -17.04
CA LEU A 60 -8.43 0.61 -17.18
C LEU A 60 -9.95 0.70 -17.32
N GLY A 61 -10.56 1.53 -16.49
CA GLY A 61 -11.99 1.72 -16.43
C GLY A 61 -12.38 2.80 -15.42
N GLY A 62 -13.66 2.85 -15.09
CA GLY A 62 -14.21 3.77 -14.13
C GLY A 62 -15.62 3.40 -13.70
N ARG A 63 -16.02 3.85 -12.51
CA ARG A 63 -17.41 3.72 -12.05
C ARG A 63 -17.78 4.87 -11.12
N GLY A 64 -19.06 5.25 -11.19
CA GLY A 64 -19.67 6.26 -10.35
C GLY A 64 -19.54 7.67 -10.94
N GLY A 65 -20.48 8.54 -10.56
CA GLY A 65 -20.57 9.88 -11.10
C GLY A 65 -20.74 9.87 -12.62
N ASP A 66 -19.86 10.58 -13.30
CA ASP A 66 -19.90 10.78 -14.75
C ASP A 66 -19.54 9.52 -15.54
N GLU A 67 -18.90 8.51 -14.90
CA GLU A 67 -18.60 7.20 -15.51
C GLU A 67 -19.78 6.20 -15.44
N GLY A 68 -20.88 6.56 -14.78
CA GLY A 68 -22.08 5.73 -14.69
C GLY A 68 -21.86 4.39 -13.99
N SER A 69 -22.49 3.33 -14.49
CA SER A 69 -22.48 2.01 -13.87
C SER A 69 -21.14 1.27 -14.05
N HIS A 70 -20.51 1.34 -15.21
CA HIS A 70 -19.16 0.82 -15.42
C HIS A 70 -18.69 1.28 -16.79
N TYR A 71 -17.64 2.08 -16.81
CA TYR A 71 -16.89 2.43 -18.00
C TYR A 71 -15.68 1.50 -18.11
N VAL A 72 -15.45 0.96 -19.30
CA VAL A 72 -14.25 0.18 -19.65
C VAL A 72 -13.52 0.94 -20.75
N ASN A 73 -12.22 1.17 -20.60
CA ASN A 73 -11.46 1.84 -21.65
C ASN A 73 -11.25 0.88 -22.85
N PRO A 74 -11.86 1.13 -24.03
CA PRO A 74 -11.76 0.23 -25.18
C PRO A 74 -10.35 0.18 -25.78
N LYS A 75 -9.47 1.11 -25.40
CA LYS A 75 -8.10 1.22 -25.88
C LYS A 75 -7.07 0.58 -24.96
N ALA A 76 -7.45 0.16 -23.74
CA ALA A 76 -6.51 -0.24 -22.70
C ALA A 76 -5.57 -1.38 -23.15
N TYR A 77 -6.10 -2.44 -23.77
CA TYR A 77 -5.29 -3.55 -24.28
C TYR A 77 -4.23 -3.07 -25.28
N ALA A 78 -4.63 -2.30 -26.30
CA ALA A 78 -3.71 -1.82 -27.32
C ALA A 78 -2.69 -0.81 -26.76
N GLN A 79 -3.10 0.02 -25.79
CA GLN A 79 -2.23 0.97 -25.11
C GLN A 79 -1.15 0.26 -24.29
N ILE A 80 -1.54 -0.74 -23.47
CA ILE A 80 -0.60 -1.53 -22.66
C ILE A 80 0.36 -2.29 -23.59
N HIS A 81 -0.19 -3.08 -24.52
CA HIS A 81 0.61 -3.92 -25.40
C HIS A 81 1.62 -3.12 -26.23
N ASN A 82 1.22 -2.00 -26.81
CA ASN A 82 2.11 -1.22 -27.67
C ASN A 82 3.08 -0.34 -26.90
N ALA A 83 2.78 0.07 -25.66
CA ALA A 83 3.74 0.70 -24.76
C ALA A 83 4.82 -0.30 -24.31
N ASP A 84 4.42 -1.51 -23.91
CA ASP A 84 5.34 -2.59 -23.55
C ASP A 84 6.25 -2.97 -24.74
N ALA A 85 5.68 -3.05 -25.96
CA ALA A 85 6.42 -3.41 -27.18
C ALA A 85 7.55 -2.42 -27.52
N VAL A 86 7.41 -1.14 -27.14
CA VAL A 86 8.48 -0.14 -27.30
C VAL A 86 9.38 -0.06 -26.07
N GLY A 87 9.14 -0.87 -25.04
CA GLY A 87 9.93 -0.94 -23.81
C GLY A 87 9.61 0.16 -22.79
N MET A 88 8.39 0.69 -22.78
CA MET A 88 7.88 1.50 -21.66
C MET A 88 7.32 0.56 -20.59
N GLN A 89 7.46 0.94 -19.32
CA GLN A 89 6.80 0.23 -18.21
C GLN A 89 5.32 0.63 -18.13
N THR A 90 4.43 -0.33 -17.95
CA THR A 90 2.98 -0.07 -17.90
C THR A 90 2.40 -0.25 -16.50
N GLY A 91 1.58 0.72 -16.10
CA GLY A 91 0.67 0.64 -14.95
C GLY A 91 -0.75 0.97 -15.40
N GLY A 92 -1.71 0.77 -14.51
CA GLY A 92 -3.11 1.09 -14.75
C GLY A 92 -3.67 2.10 -13.74
N TYR A 93 -4.79 2.72 -14.07
CA TYR A 93 -5.60 3.45 -13.09
C TYR A 93 -7.09 3.25 -13.33
N PHE A 94 -7.89 3.45 -12.28
CA PHE A 94 -9.33 3.27 -12.32
C PHE A 94 -10.03 4.44 -11.63
N TRP A 95 -10.95 5.10 -12.34
CA TRP A 95 -11.75 6.18 -11.78
C TRP A 95 -12.77 5.64 -10.78
N GLY A 96 -12.71 6.10 -9.54
CA GLY A 96 -13.61 5.67 -8.47
C GLY A 96 -14.32 6.83 -7.81
N GLN A 97 -15.64 6.94 -8.03
CA GLN A 97 -16.50 7.87 -7.29
C GLN A 97 -17.49 7.08 -6.41
N PHE A 98 -17.02 6.62 -5.25
CA PHE A 98 -17.78 5.79 -4.30
C PHE A 98 -17.98 6.43 -2.92
N GLY A 99 -17.59 7.71 -2.74
CA GLY A 99 -17.67 8.40 -1.47
C GLY A 99 -16.93 7.68 -0.36
N ASP A 100 -17.60 7.46 0.76
CA ASP A 100 -17.07 6.74 1.93
C ASP A 100 -17.61 5.32 2.08
N SER A 101 -18.22 4.76 1.02
CA SER A 101 -18.78 3.41 1.02
C SER A 101 -17.70 2.34 0.82
N VAL A 102 -17.47 1.54 1.86
CA VAL A 102 -16.56 0.38 1.83
C VAL A 102 -17.04 -0.70 0.84
N SER A 103 -18.36 -0.91 0.73
CA SER A 103 -18.92 -1.92 -0.19
C SER A 103 -18.77 -1.50 -1.66
N GLU A 104 -19.02 -0.23 -1.99
CA GLU A 104 -18.78 0.26 -3.34
C GLU A 104 -17.27 0.27 -3.65
N ALA A 105 -16.41 0.70 -2.71
CA ALA A 105 -14.96 0.63 -2.91
C ALA A 105 -14.46 -0.80 -3.23
N SER A 106 -15.00 -1.81 -2.53
CA SER A 106 -14.76 -3.22 -2.83
C SER A 106 -15.22 -3.58 -4.24
N TYR A 107 -16.43 -3.19 -4.64
CA TYR A 107 -16.94 -3.51 -5.97
C TYR A 107 -16.14 -2.82 -7.08
N HIS A 108 -15.75 -1.57 -6.89
CA HIS A 108 -14.89 -0.84 -7.82
C HIS A 108 -13.52 -1.51 -7.97
N ALA A 109 -12.94 -2.04 -6.89
CA ALA A 109 -11.67 -2.76 -6.96
C ALA A 109 -11.81 -4.07 -7.76
N GLN A 110 -12.92 -4.79 -7.62
CA GLN A 110 -13.21 -5.98 -8.43
C GLN A 110 -13.28 -5.65 -9.92
N LEU A 111 -13.97 -4.56 -10.28
CA LEU A 111 -14.02 -4.07 -11.66
C LEU A 111 -12.64 -3.66 -12.17
N ALA A 112 -11.87 -2.89 -11.38
CA ALA A 112 -10.50 -2.51 -11.74
C ALA A 112 -9.59 -3.71 -11.99
N VAL A 113 -9.70 -4.76 -11.16
CA VAL A 113 -8.96 -6.01 -11.32
C VAL A 113 -9.40 -6.77 -12.56
N GLN A 114 -10.71 -6.82 -12.85
CA GLN A 114 -11.25 -7.45 -14.05
C GLN A 114 -10.79 -6.73 -15.31
N ASP A 115 -10.87 -5.40 -15.34
CA ASP A 115 -10.45 -4.59 -16.48
C ASP A 115 -8.94 -4.67 -16.71
N ALA A 116 -8.13 -4.69 -15.63
CA ALA A 116 -6.70 -4.95 -15.71
C ALA A 116 -6.39 -6.29 -16.38
N GLN A 117 -7.08 -7.36 -15.99
CA GLN A 117 -6.89 -8.69 -16.57
C GLN A 117 -7.33 -8.74 -18.03
N ASN A 118 -8.48 -8.15 -18.36
CA ASN A 118 -8.98 -8.06 -19.74
C ASN A 118 -8.03 -7.27 -20.64
N ALA A 119 -7.40 -6.23 -20.11
CA ALA A 119 -6.43 -5.41 -20.84
C ALA A 119 -5.03 -6.04 -20.91
N GLY A 120 -4.81 -7.20 -20.25
CA GLY A 120 -3.52 -7.89 -20.26
C GLY A 120 -2.46 -7.25 -19.35
N LEU A 121 -2.84 -6.43 -18.38
CA LEU A 121 -1.90 -5.80 -17.46
C LEU A 121 -1.20 -6.87 -16.60
N ALA A 122 0.13 -6.87 -16.60
CA ALA A 122 0.92 -7.85 -15.87
C ALA A 122 0.68 -7.79 -14.35
N LYS A 123 0.63 -8.96 -13.70
CA LYS A 123 0.69 -9.02 -12.22
C LYS A 123 2.00 -8.39 -11.75
N GLY A 124 1.96 -7.69 -10.62
CA GLY A 124 3.08 -6.87 -10.20
C GLY A 124 3.14 -5.51 -10.91
N SER A 125 2.24 -5.14 -11.82
CA SER A 125 2.08 -3.73 -12.21
C SER A 125 1.34 -2.93 -11.13
N TYR A 126 1.48 -1.60 -11.17
CA TYR A 126 0.69 -0.72 -10.32
C TYR A 126 -0.74 -0.53 -10.86
N ILE A 127 -1.73 -0.46 -9.97
CA ILE A 127 -3.07 0.05 -10.27
C ILE A 127 -3.38 1.18 -9.30
N ALA A 128 -3.58 2.39 -9.84
CA ALA A 128 -3.97 3.55 -9.08
C ALA A 128 -5.50 3.64 -8.94
N LEU A 129 -5.98 3.92 -7.74
CA LEU A 129 -7.31 4.50 -7.56
C LEU A 129 -7.24 5.97 -7.93
N ASP A 130 -8.01 6.38 -8.93
CA ASP A 130 -8.23 7.77 -9.27
C ASP A 130 -9.49 8.28 -8.53
N TYR A 131 -9.27 9.07 -7.47
CA TYR A 131 -10.31 9.54 -6.56
C TYR A 131 -10.21 11.05 -6.37
N GLU A 132 -11.00 11.76 -7.17
CA GLU A 132 -10.91 13.21 -7.33
C GLU A 132 -12.25 13.93 -7.13
N LYS A 133 -13.33 13.17 -6.93
CA LYS A 133 -14.69 13.71 -6.82
C LYS A 133 -15.58 12.80 -5.97
N GLY A 134 -16.62 13.40 -5.39
CA GLY A 134 -17.69 12.68 -4.71
C GLY A 134 -17.29 12.07 -3.36
N ALA A 135 -16.43 12.75 -2.60
CA ALA A 135 -16.07 12.36 -1.24
C ALA A 135 -17.31 12.32 -0.32
N GLY A 136 -17.29 11.37 0.62
CA GLY A 136 -18.25 11.27 1.69
C GLY A 136 -17.97 12.25 2.83
N LEU A 137 -18.66 12.03 3.96
CA LEU A 137 -18.81 13.03 5.03
C LEU A 137 -17.51 13.35 5.77
N THR A 138 -16.63 12.37 5.96
CA THR A 138 -15.44 12.54 6.79
C THR A 138 -14.19 11.98 6.12
N LYS A 139 -13.05 12.65 6.37
CA LYS A 139 -11.73 12.16 5.95
C LYS A 139 -11.49 10.71 6.40
N ALA A 140 -11.89 10.39 7.63
CA ALA A 140 -11.69 9.07 8.20
C ALA A 140 -12.43 7.99 7.42
N ASN A 141 -13.69 8.21 7.05
CA ASN A 141 -14.48 7.23 6.30
C ASN A 141 -14.02 7.13 4.84
N ASN A 142 -13.77 8.26 4.16
CA ASN A 142 -13.20 8.29 2.82
C ASN A 142 -11.91 7.46 2.76
N THR A 143 -11.01 7.69 3.72
CA THR A 143 -9.73 6.99 3.79
C THR A 143 -9.91 5.49 4.04
N THR A 144 -10.93 5.07 4.79
CA THR A 144 -11.26 3.65 4.97
C THR A 144 -11.75 3.01 3.67
N ALA A 145 -12.58 3.70 2.89
CA ALA A 145 -13.03 3.22 1.58
C ALA A 145 -11.88 3.16 0.57
N ILE A 146 -11.03 4.20 0.50
CA ILE A 146 -9.81 4.23 -0.33
C ILE A 146 -8.89 3.05 0.01
N LEU A 147 -8.60 2.83 1.30
CA LEU A 147 -7.76 1.70 1.73
C LEU A 147 -8.39 0.35 1.38
N THR A 148 -9.73 0.23 1.44
CA THR A 148 -10.43 -0.98 1.02
C THR A 148 -10.18 -1.30 -0.46
N PHE A 149 -10.27 -0.30 -1.33
CA PHE A 149 -9.95 -0.47 -2.74
C PHE A 149 -8.48 -0.90 -2.92
N MET A 150 -7.55 -0.18 -2.29
CA MET A 150 -6.12 -0.46 -2.39
C MET A 150 -5.75 -1.86 -1.87
N ASP A 151 -6.36 -2.29 -0.76
CA ASP A 151 -6.17 -3.63 -0.18
C ASP A 151 -6.65 -4.73 -1.14
N GLN A 152 -7.71 -4.51 -1.94
CA GLN A 152 -8.16 -5.49 -2.92
C GLN A 152 -7.30 -5.54 -4.19
N ILE A 153 -6.80 -4.39 -4.65
CA ILE A 153 -5.79 -4.35 -5.72
C ILE A 153 -4.54 -5.14 -5.30
N TYR A 154 -4.07 -4.89 -4.07
CA TYR A 154 -2.99 -5.64 -3.46
C TYR A 154 -3.31 -7.14 -3.37
N ALA A 155 -4.52 -7.47 -2.94
CA ALA A 155 -4.95 -8.86 -2.80
C ALA A 155 -5.00 -9.61 -4.15
N ALA A 156 -5.29 -8.88 -5.23
CA ALA A 156 -5.28 -9.41 -6.59
C ALA A 156 -3.87 -9.54 -7.18
N GLY A 157 -2.80 -9.21 -6.45
CA GLY A 157 -1.42 -9.35 -6.91
C GLY A 157 -0.88 -8.17 -7.74
N TYR A 158 -1.55 -7.02 -7.69
CA TYR A 158 -1.07 -5.75 -8.25
C TYR A 158 -0.58 -4.83 -7.13
N LYS A 159 0.29 -3.86 -7.44
CA LYS A 159 0.71 -2.87 -6.45
C LYS A 159 -0.33 -1.75 -6.38
N PRO A 160 -0.95 -1.48 -5.22
CA PRO A 160 -1.89 -0.38 -5.13
C PRO A 160 -1.18 0.97 -5.17
N MET A 161 -1.85 1.94 -5.76
CA MET A 161 -1.47 3.36 -5.73
C MET A 161 -2.72 4.20 -5.51
N PHE A 162 -2.56 5.37 -4.91
CA PHE A 162 -3.62 6.34 -4.74
C PHE A 162 -3.29 7.58 -5.59
N TYR A 163 -4.21 7.98 -6.45
CA TYR A 163 -4.13 9.19 -7.26
C TYR A 163 -5.19 10.21 -6.85
N SER A 164 -4.78 11.47 -6.75
CA SER A 164 -5.66 12.63 -6.55
C SER A 164 -4.86 13.95 -6.74
N TYR A 165 -5.56 15.09 -6.73
CA TYR A 165 -4.93 16.41 -6.75
C TYR A 165 -4.80 17.05 -5.36
N THR A 166 -3.85 17.98 -5.23
CA THR A 166 -3.38 18.52 -3.94
C THR A 166 -4.48 19.12 -3.05
N SER A 167 -5.41 19.92 -3.60
CA SER A 167 -6.46 20.54 -2.77
C SER A 167 -7.52 19.52 -2.32
N TYR A 168 -7.81 18.50 -3.15
CA TYR A 168 -8.76 17.45 -2.81
C TYR A 168 -8.25 16.56 -1.68
N VAL A 169 -7.01 16.07 -1.81
CA VAL A 169 -6.42 15.19 -0.80
C VAL A 169 -6.31 15.89 0.56
N ASN A 170 -5.93 17.18 0.57
CA ASN A 170 -5.86 17.99 1.77
C ASN A 170 -7.22 18.20 2.43
N SER A 171 -8.32 18.14 1.68
CA SER A 171 -9.68 18.38 2.18
C SER A 171 -10.37 17.08 2.62
N TYR A 172 -10.09 15.96 1.96
CA TYR A 172 -10.94 14.76 2.06
C TYR A 172 -10.23 13.48 2.48
N VAL A 173 -8.90 13.46 2.62
CA VAL A 173 -8.14 12.23 2.87
C VAL A 173 -7.16 12.38 4.02
N ASP A 174 -7.00 11.33 4.80
CA ASP A 174 -5.93 11.18 5.80
C ASP A 174 -4.76 10.39 5.18
N LEU A 175 -3.85 11.12 4.54
CA LEU A 175 -2.65 10.55 3.91
C LEU A 175 -1.74 9.80 4.88
N THR A 176 -1.81 10.07 6.18
CA THR A 176 -0.96 9.38 7.16
C THR A 176 -1.32 7.90 7.25
N ARG A 177 -2.62 7.57 7.15
CA ARG A 177 -3.10 6.18 7.12
C ARG A 177 -2.75 5.47 5.83
N ILE A 178 -2.83 6.17 4.69
CA ILE A 178 -2.41 5.60 3.40
C ILE A 178 -0.91 5.32 3.42
N ASN A 179 -0.09 6.28 3.83
CA ASN A 179 1.37 6.12 3.95
C ASN A 179 1.76 5.00 4.92
N ALA A 180 1.06 4.89 6.06
CA ALA A 180 1.30 3.84 7.05
C ALA A 180 0.95 2.43 6.55
N ARG A 181 0.10 2.29 5.53
CA ARG A 181 -0.25 1.00 4.91
C ARG A 181 0.57 0.73 3.65
N TYR A 182 0.71 1.74 2.80
CA TYR A 182 1.33 1.70 1.47
C TYR A 182 2.33 2.86 1.31
N PRO A 183 3.57 2.68 1.77
CA PRO A 183 4.63 3.66 1.61
C PRO A 183 5.03 3.78 0.13
N ASN A 184 5.38 4.99 -0.29
CA ASN A 184 5.66 5.39 -1.66
C ASN A 184 4.57 4.96 -2.66
N ALA A 185 3.30 5.14 -2.31
CA ALA A 185 2.15 4.74 -3.14
C ALA A 185 1.19 5.91 -3.48
N LEU A 186 1.66 7.16 -3.41
CA LEU A 186 0.90 8.33 -3.82
C LEU A 186 1.34 8.82 -5.20
N TRP A 187 0.39 8.93 -6.11
CA TRP A 187 0.49 9.70 -7.36
C TRP A 187 -0.27 11.00 -7.16
N LEU A 188 0.41 12.13 -7.20
CA LEU A 188 -0.19 13.41 -6.83
C LEU A 188 -0.17 14.38 -8.01
N ALA A 189 -1.32 14.98 -8.31
CA ALA A 189 -1.42 16.08 -9.26
C ALA A 189 -1.22 17.44 -8.60
N TRP A 190 -0.33 18.24 -9.21
CA TRP A 190 -0.14 19.65 -8.92
C TRP A 190 0.57 20.32 -10.10
N TYR A 191 -0.07 21.32 -10.71
CA TYR A 191 0.45 21.97 -11.91
C TYR A 191 0.85 23.42 -11.60
N LEU A 192 2.01 23.82 -12.10
CA LEU A 192 2.45 25.22 -12.02
C LEU A 192 1.63 26.10 -12.97
N THR A 193 1.30 25.56 -14.15
CA THR A 193 0.55 26.21 -15.21
C THR A 193 -0.16 25.16 -16.06
N THR A 194 -1.06 25.59 -16.94
CA THR A 194 -1.68 24.74 -17.98
C THR A 194 -1.01 24.90 -19.36
N ALA A 195 0.02 25.74 -19.43
CA ALA A 195 0.87 25.86 -20.61
C ALA A 195 1.73 24.59 -20.79
N HIS A 196 2.26 24.42 -22.00
CA HIS A 196 3.11 23.27 -22.31
C HIS A 196 4.32 23.15 -21.37
N GLN A 197 4.51 21.97 -20.78
CA GLN A 197 5.63 21.66 -19.87
C GLN A 197 6.33 20.35 -20.30
N ALA A 198 7.50 20.48 -20.93
CA ALA A 198 8.31 19.33 -21.38
C ALA A 198 9.03 18.60 -20.23
N THR A 199 9.37 19.33 -19.15
CA THR A 199 10.12 18.79 -18.02
C THR A 199 9.51 19.24 -16.69
N PRO A 200 9.57 18.41 -15.64
CA PRO A 200 9.02 18.75 -14.33
C PRO A 200 9.81 19.90 -13.68
N PRO A 201 9.14 20.98 -13.25
CA PRO A 201 9.83 22.09 -12.61
C PRO A 201 10.07 21.75 -11.12
N MET A 202 11.07 20.90 -10.87
CA MET A 202 11.35 20.23 -9.58
C MET A 202 11.42 21.17 -8.37
N GLN A 203 11.76 22.45 -8.56
CA GLN A 203 11.74 23.47 -7.51
C GLN A 203 10.36 23.72 -6.89
N TYR A 204 9.28 23.37 -7.60
CA TYR A 204 7.91 23.47 -7.14
C TYR A 204 7.28 22.13 -6.75
N PHE A 205 8.07 21.06 -6.70
CA PHE A 205 7.57 19.75 -6.29
C PHE A 205 6.82 19.85 -4.95
N PRO A 206 5.54 19.43 -4.88
CA PRO A 206 4.77 19.47 -3.64
C PRO A 206 5.43 18.56 -2.61
N LYS A 207 5.97 19.16 -1.54
CA LYS A 207 6.71 18.47 -0.46
C LYS A 207 5.76 17.70 0.48
N LEU A 208 4.86 16.90 -0.08
CA LEU A 208 4.04 15.93 0.64
C LEU A 208 4.83 14.63 0.82
N SER A 209 4.71 14.03 2.00
CA SER A 209 5.24 12.69 2.24
C SER A 209 4.54 11.67 1.35
N ASN A 210 5.20 10.55 1.04
CA ASN A 210 4.63 9.39 0.34
C ASN A 210 4.50 9.51 -1.19
N VAL A 211 4.76 10.69 -1.77
CA VAL A 211 4.67 10.90 -3.22
C VAL A 211 5.72 10.05 -3.94
N LYS A 212 5.25 9.15 -4.81
CA LYS A 212 6.06 8.35 -5.72
C LYS A 212 6.03 8.92 -7.14
N ILE A 213 4.83 9.33 -7.61
CA ILE A 213 4.64 9.96 -8.91
C ILE A 213 4.07 11.36 -8.69
N TRP A 214 4.63 12.36 -9.38
CA TRP A 214 4.05 13.68 -9.49
C TRP A 214 3.58 13.91 -10.91
N GLN A 215 2.28 14.13 -11.09
CA GLN A 215 1.72 14.67 -12.33
C GLN A 215 1.93 16.18 -12.30
N TYR A 216 2.89 16.65 -13.10
CA TYR A 216 3.40 18.02 -13.04
C TYR A 216 2.82 18.93 -14.13
N ALA A 217 2.09 18.35 -15.08
CA ALA A 217 1.49 19.03 -16.21
C ALA A 217 0.24 18.29 -16.70
N ASP A 218 -0.78 19.04 -17.10
CA ASP A 218 -1.90 18.59 -17.94
C ASP A 218 -1.60 18.77 -19.45
N ASN A 219 -0.41 19.28 -19.77
CA ASN A 219 0.04 19.52 -21.15
C ASN A 219 1.54 19.26 -21.32
N HIS A 220 1.92 17.99 -21.22
CA HIS A 220 3.19 17.42 -21.68
C HIS A 220 3.01 16.88 -23.11
N TYR A 221 3.32 17.73 -24.10
CA TYR A 221 3.08 17.44 -25.52
C TYR A 221 1.63 17.00 -25.83
N GLY A 222 0.63 17.61 -25.17
CA GLY A 222 -0.80 17.34 -25.38
C GLY A 222 -1.38 16.17 -24.58
N VAL A 223 -0.66 15.69 -23.57
CA VAL A 223 -1.09 14.64 -22.62
C VAL A 223 -0.57 14.98 -21.23
N ASP A 224 -1.12 14.39 -20.18
CA ASP A 224 -0.66 14.60 -18.82
C ASP A 224 0.77 14.05 -18.60
N GLY A 225 1.61 14.88 -17.99
CA GLY A 225 3.03 14.62 -17.77
C GLY A 225 3.34 14.23 -16.34
N ASN A 226 4.08 13.12 -16.18
CA ASN A 226 4.41 12.53 -14.90
C ASN A 226 5.91 12.41 -14.69
N VAL A 227 6.33 12.48 -13.42
CA VAL A 227 7.69 12.15 -13.01
C VAL A 227 7.69 11.27 -11.77
N MET A 228 8.48 10.20 -11.79
CA MET A 228 8.80 9.43 -10.60
C MET A 228 9.82 10.18 -9.75
N VAL A 229 9.44 10.49 -8.52
CA VAL A 229 10.27 11.22 -7.54
C VAL A 229 10.94 10.30 -6.53
N VAL A 230 10.45 9.05 -6.39
CA VAL A 230 11.03 8.00 -5.53
C VAL A 230 10.97 6.63 -6.20
N GLY A 231 12.14 5.98 -6.33
CA GLY A 231 12.27 4.61 -6.84
C GLY A 231 11.88 4.47 -8.32
N SER A 232 11.32 3.31 -8.68
CA SER A 232 10.79 2.99 -10.02
C SER A 232 9.41 2.31 -9.92
N ILE A 233 8.69 2.13 -11.04
CA ILE A 233 7.42 1.39 -11.07
C ILE A 233 7.64 -0.13 -11.03
N ASP A 234 8.86 -0.60 -11.35
CA ASP A 234 9.40 -1.96 -11.23
C ASP A 234 8.36 -3.09 -11.23
N ASN A 235 7.83 -3.41 -12.41
CA ASN A 235 6.80 -4.45 -12.56
C ASN A 235 7.29 -5.86 -12.17
N ASP A 236 8.60 -6.08 -12.05
CA ASP A 236 9.19 -7.36 -11.67
C ASP A 236 9.15 -7.61 -10.16
N LYS A 237 8.96 -6.55 -9.35
CA LYS A 237 8.77 -6.69 -7.90
C LYS A 237 7.32 -7.12 -7.57
N PRO A 238 7.13 -8.28 -6.89
CA PRO A 238 5.81 -8.74 -6.52
C PRO A 238 5.11 -7.78 -5.55
N ALA A 239 3.79 -7.66 -5.67
CA ALA A 239 2.96 -6.79 -4.84
C ALA A 239 3.22 -6.96 -3.33
N ARG A 240 3.43 -8.19 -2.84
CA ARG A 240 3.71 -8.50 -1.42
C ARG A 240 4.86 -7.73 -0.76
N GLN A 241 5.70 -7.05 -1.54
CA GLN A 241 6.85 -6.27 -1.06
C GLN A 241 6.55 -4.77 -0.88
N VAL A 242 5.36 -4.26 -1.22
CA VAL A 242 5.09 -2.80 -1.19
C VAL A 242 4.29 -2.29 0.00
N ALA A 243 3.69 -3.16 0.82
CA ALA A 243 2.99 -2.71 2.02
C ALA A 243 3.98 -2.52 3.21
N SER A 244 3.63 -1.68 4.21
CA SER A 244 4.41 -1.50 5.46
C SER A 244 3.77 -2.10 6.72
N LYS A 245 4.61 -2.50 7.69
CA LYS A 245 4.17 -3.01 9.01
C LYS A 245 3.39 -1.91 9.72
N PRO A 246 2.15 -2.13 10.18
CA PRO A 246 1.43 -1.11 10.92
C PRO A 246 2.34 -0.78 12.09
N SER A 247 2.75 0.49 12.17
CA SER A 247 3.46 0.97 13.34
C SER A 247 2.61 0.66 14.56
N GLN A 248 3.24 0.37 15.71
CA GLN A 248 2.56 0.55 16.99
C GLN A 248 1.87 1.91 16.94
N SER A 249 0.54 1.93 17.06
CA SER A 249 -0.20 3.17 17.19
C SER A 249 0.31 3.86 18.45
N THR A 250 1.11 4.92 18.29
CA THR A 250 1.46 5.84 19.39
C THR A 250 0.30 6.78 19.72
N ASN A 251 -0.85 6.66 19.03
CA ASN A 251 -2.08 7.31 19.47
C ASN A 251 -2.57 6.60 20.74
N LYS A 252 -2.09 7.09 21.87
CA LYS A 252 -2.67 6.88 23.19
C LYS A 252 -4.14 7.32 23.08
N PRO A 253 -5.12 6.41 23.20
CA PRO A 253 -6.52 6.79 23.20
C PRO A 253 -6.77 7.83 24.28
N SER A 254 -7.55 8.87 23.98
CA SER A 254 -7.91 9.96 24.91
C SER A 254 -8.87 9.51 26.03
N THR A 255 -8.90 8.23 26.38
CA THR A 255 -9.61 7.65 27.53
C THR A 255 -9.03 6.25 27.79
N PRO A 256 -8.81 5.77 29.03
CA PRO A 256 -8.22 4.45 29.27
C PRO A 256 -9.21 3.34 28.87
N ALA A 257 -9.16 2.89 27.62
CA ALA A 257 -9.77 1.63 27.25
C ALA A 257 -9.05 0.51 28.01
N LYS A 258 -9.81 -0.40 28.65
CA LYS A 258 -9.23 -1.59 29.30
C LYS A 258 -8.35 -2.33 28.30
N THR A 259 -7.10 -2.58 28.67
CA THR A 259 -6.17 -3.36 27.84
C THR A 259 -6.72 -4.76 27.70
N ARG A 260 -6.91 -5.21 26.45
CA ARG A 260 -7.38 -6.56 26.12
C ARG A 260 -6.22 -7.43 25.70
N TYR A 261 -6.33 -8.73 25.97
CA TYR A 261 -5.32 -9.72 25.59
C TYR A 261 -5.94 -10.81 24.73
N ALA A 262 -5.22 -11.22 23.68
CA ALA A 262 -5.51 -12.37 22.86
C ALA A 262 -4.71 -13.58 23.34
N THR A 263 -5.36 -14.75 23.36
CA THR A 263 -4.74 -16.05 23.60
C THR A 263 -5.08 -17.01 22.47
N PHE A 264 -4.14 -17.91 22.18
CA PHE A 264 -4.26 -18.95 21.17
C PHE A 264 -4.24 -20.31 21.86
N SER A 265 -5.09 -21.23 21.43
CA SER A 265 -5.24 -22.55 22.07
C SER A 265 -5.05 -23.72 21.10
N GLY A 266 -4.68 -23.44 19.84
CA GLY A 266 -4.49 -24.45 18.81
C GLY A 266 -3.04 -24.90 18.65
N VAL A 267 -2.89 -26.02 17.94
CA VAL A 267 -1.66 -26.44 17.29
C VAL A 267 -1.77 -26.04 15.83
N TYR A 268 -0.80 -25.28 15.34
CA TYR A 268 -0.84 -24.66 14.03
C TYR A 268 0.27 -25.22 13.15
N VAL A 269 0.01 -25.31 11.85
CA VAL A 269 1.03 -25.66 10.86
C VAL A 269 1.83 -24.41 10.54
N ALA A 270 3.16 -24.48 10.53
CA ALA A 270 3.95 -23.47 9.86
C ALA A 270 3.93 -23.82 8.36
N ASP A 271 3.08 -23.17 7.57
CA ASP A 271 2.92 -23.47 6.14
C ASP A 271 4.19 -23.12 5.35
N TYR A 272 4.85 -22.03 5.72
CA TYR A 272 6.19 -21.72 5.25
C TYR A 272 6.93 -20.79 6.21
N TRP A 273 8.24 -20.75 6.02
CA TRP A 273 9.15 -19.85 6.73
C TRP A 273 9.65 -18.79 5.78
N THR A 274 9.70 -17.56 6.26
CA THR A 274 10.08 -16.41 5.43
C THR A 274 11.04 -15.49 6.17
N LYS A 275 11.88 -14.79 5.40
CA LYS A 275 12.84 -13.83 5.91
C LYS A 275 12.41 -12.42 5.52
N TYR A 276 12.32 -11.53 6.50
CA TYR A 276 12.00 -10.12 6.30
C TYR A 276 12.89 -9.26 7.20
N ASN A 277 13.51 -8.20 6.67
CA ASN A 277 14.45 -7.34 7.40
C ASN A 277 15.48 -8.13 8.24
N ASN A 278 16.09 -9.16 7.62
CA ASN A 278 17.06 -10.05 8.24
C ASN A 278 16.57 -10.91 9.44
N LYS A 279 15.27 -10.89 9.74
CA LYS A 279 14.64 -11.74 10.75
C LYS A 279 13.85 -12.87 10.09
N MET A 280 13.77 -13.99 10.77
CA MET A 280 12.98 -15.15 10.35
C MET A 280 11.59 -15.10 10.98
N TYR A 281 10.60 -15.52 10.20
CA TYR A 281 9.20 -15.56 10.58
C TYR A 281 8.56 -16.86 10.14
N GLY A 282 7.60 -17.33 10.93
CA GLY A 282 6.68 -18.39 10.53
C GLY A 282 5.37 -17.80 10.01
N VAL A 283 4.79 -18.47 9.03
CA VAL A 283 3.48 -18.13 8.49
C VAL A 283 2.56 -19.33 8.62
N ASN A 284 1.38 -19.09 9.17
CA ASN A 284 0.25 -20.01 9.03
C ASN A 284 -0.80 -19.37 8.12
N ILE A 285 -1.14 -20.02 7.03
CA ILE A 285 -2.03 -19.50 5.99
C ILE A 285 -3.43 -19.27 6.54
N ASP A 286 -3.93 -20.21 7.36
CA ASP A 286 -5.30 -20.15 7.90
C ASP A 286 -5.50 -18.99 8.89
N MET A 287 -4.47 -18.74 9.72
CA MET A 287 -4.46 -17.64 10.69
C MET A 287 -4.21 -16.28 10.02
N SER A 288 -3.64 -16.27 8.82
CA SER A 288 -3.28 -15.04 8.13
C SER A 288 -4.49 -14.36 7.51
N ILE A 289 -4.43 -13.04 7.40
CA ILE A 289 -5.41 -12.24 6.67
C ILE A 289 -4.95 -12.18 5.21
N PRO A 290 -5.74 -12.64 4.23
CA PRO A 290 -5.38 -12.48 2.82
C PRO A 290 -5.37 -11.00 2.40
N VAL A 291 -4.42 -10.53 1.59
CA VAL A 291 -3.21 -11.24 1.12
C VAL A 291 -2.16 -11.32 2.21
N ILE A 292 -1.60 -12.53 2.35
CA ILE A 292 -0.58 -12.83 3.35
C ILE A 292 0.68 -12.03 3.05
N ASP A 293 1.00 -11.13 3.96
CA ASP A 293 2.15 -10.26 3.88
C ASP A 293 2.89 -10.19 5.23
N TYR A 294 3.87 -9.30 5.34
CA TYR A 294 4.70 -9.18 6.53
C TYR A 294 3.91 -8.74 7.78
N ASN A 295 2.64 -8.35 7.66
CA ASN A 295 1.74 -8.14 8.80
C ASN A 295 1.31 -9.44 9.45
N ASN A 296 1.27 -10.53 8.70
CA ASN A 296 0.86 -11.84 9.21
C ASN A 296 2.06 -12.65 9.74
N TYR A 297 3.28 -12.19 9.45
CA TYR A 297 4.51 -12.89 9.80
C TYR A 297 4.68 -12.95 11.31
N ILE A 298 4.62 -14.16 11.85
CA ILE A 298 4.75 -14.42 13.29
C ILE A 298 6.25 -14.54 13.62
N PRO A 299 6.79 -13.72 14.53
CA PRO A 299 8.18 -13.85 14.95
C PRO A 299 8.44 -15.24 15.53
N ILE A 300 9.47 -15.92 15.02
CA ILE A 300 9.79 -17.29 15.45
C ILE A 300 10.10 -17.39 16.95
N SER A 301 10.53 -16.29 17.57
CA SER A 301 10.80 -16.21 19.01
C SER A 301 9.55 -16.39 19.88
N ALA A 302 8.35 -16.22 19.32
CA ALA A 302 7.09 -16.47 20.01
C ALA A 302 6.53 -17.88 19.76
N MET A 303 7.08 -18.63 18.81
CA MET A 303 6.60 -19.94 18.40
C MET A 303 7.26 -21.02 19.26
N THR A 304 6.46 -21.91 19.83
CA THR A 304 6.97 -23.16 20.44
C THR A 304 6.75 -24.29 19.45
N LEU A 305 7.81 -24.90 18.93
CA LEU A 305 7.68 -26.04 18.01
C LEU A 305 7.14 -27.26 18.77
N THR A 306 6.15 -27.91 18.16
CA THR A 306 5.45 -29.08 18.72
C THR A 306 5.35 -30.20 17.70
N ASP A 307 4.98 -31.39 18.16
CA ASP A 307 4.39 -32.38 17.27
C ASP A 307 2.94 -31.96 16.89
N ARG A 308 2.28 -32.76 16.06
CA ARG A 308 0.90 -32.53 15.61
C ARG A 308 -0.15 -32.58 16.74
N TYR A 309 0.23 -33.06 17.93
CA TYR A 309 -0.64 -33.19 19.10
C TYR A 309 -0.39 -32.06 20.12
N GLY A 310 0.55 -31.16 19.85
CA GLY A 310 0.88 -30.03 20.71
C GLY A 310 1.94 -30.36 21.77
N ASN A 311 2.55 -31.55 21.72
CA ASN A 311 3.66 -31.86 22.63
C ASN A 311 4.90 -31.11 22.17
N LYS A 312 5.51 -30.36 23.09
CA LYS A 312 6.72 -29.58 22.82
C LYS A 312 7.86 -30.49 22.34
N LEU A 313 8.45 -30.14 21.20
CA LEU A 313 9.63 -30.85 20.69
C LEU A 313 10.85 -30.52 21.55
N LYS A 314 11.72 -31.52 21.79
CA LYS A 314 13.02 -31.29 22.44
C LYS A 314 13.90 -30.35 21.61
N ASN A 315 13.87 -30.53 20.29
CA ASN A 315 14.56 -29.67 19.34
C ASN A 315 13.63 -28.53 18.89
N GLN A 316 14.05 -27.28 19.11
CA GLN A 316 13.32 -26.07 18.71
C GLN A 316 13.95 -25.39 17.47
N TYR A 317 14.83 -26.09 16.74
CA TYR A 317 15.36 -25.63 15.46
C TYR A 317 14.35 -25.86 14.33
N ILE A 318 14.07 -24.77 13.60
CA ILE A 318 13.23 -24.77 12.41
C ILE A 318 13.95 -25.48 11.26
N GLN A 319 13.24 -26.40 10.61
CA GLN A 319 13.75 -27.19 9.49
C GLN A 319 13.40 -26.61 8.13
N GLY A 320 12.54 -25.60 8.05
CA GLY A 320 12.24 -24.91 6.79
C GLY A 320 11.18 -25.62 5.93
N ASN A 321 10.40 -26.55 6.48
CA ASN A 321 9.49 -27.41 5.74
C ASN A 321 10.17 -28.24 4.62
N ASN A 322 11.39 -28.76 4.88
CA ASN A 322 12.19 -29.60 3.98
C ASN A 322 11.60 -31.01 3.75
N GLY A 323 10.36 -31.09 3.26
CA GLY A 323 9.63 -32.34 3.04
C GLY A 323 8.95 -32.92 4.29
N ARG A 324 8.94 -32.18 5.40
CA ARG A 324 8.21 -32.50 6.64
C ARG A 324 7.45 -31.28 7.13
N MET A 325 6.20 -31.50 7.52
CA MET A 325 5.35 -30.45 8.10
C MET A 325 5.81 -30.12 9.52
N GLU A 326 5.97 -28.83 9.82
CA GLU A 326 6.33 -28.35 11.14
C GLU A 326 5.11 -27.74 11.84
N TYR A 327 4.94 -28.05 13.13
CA TYR A 327 3.83 -27.56 13.94
C TYR A 327 4.33 -26.65 15.06
N PHE A 328 3.49 -25.70 15.46
CA PHE A 328 3.79 -24.79 16.56
C PHE A 328 2.56 -24.43 17.39
N THR A 329 2.83 -23.93 18.59
CA THR A 329 1.84 -23.31 19.49
C THR A 329 2.27 -21.89 19.86
N LEU A 330 1.29 -21.06 20.22
CA LEU A 330 1.47 -19.68 20.69
C LEU A 330 0.98 -19.55 22.14
N ASN A 331 1.82 -19.94 23.09
CA ASN A 331 1.42 -20.15 24.49
C ASN A 331 1.32 -18.86 25.34
N GLY A 332 1.49 -17.68 24.73
CA GLY A 332 1.49 -16.38 25.41
C GLY A 332 0.13 -15.69 25.52
N LYS A 333 0.11 -14.59 26.28
CA LYS A 333 -0.94 -13.57 26.22
C LYS A 333 -0.41 -12.39 25.41
N TYR A 334 -1.10 -12.05 24.34
CA TYR A 334 -0.63 -11.04 23.39
C TYR A 334 -1.53 -9.80 23.48
N LYS A 335 -0.92 -8.63 23.64
CA LYS A 335 -1.66 -7.38 23.78
C LYS A 335 -2.44 -7.10 22.49
N VAL A 336 -3.75 -6.87 22.58
CA VAL A 336 -4.55 -6.45 21.43
C VAL A 336 -4.27 -4.98 21.14
N ILE A 337 -3.77 -4.69 19.94
CA ILE A 337 -3.50 -3.34 19.45
C ILE A 337 -4.78 -2.75 18.85
N SER A 338 -5.43 -3.51 17.97
CA SER A 338 -6.72 -3.16 17.35
C SER A 338 -7.46 -4.42 16.91
N GLN A 339 -8.75 -4.31 16.60
CA GLN A 339 -9.53 -5.42 16.06
C GLN A 339 -10.70 -4.91 15.21
N THR A 340 -11.13 -5.73 14.26
CA THR A 340 -12.41 -5.56 13.53
C THR A 340 -13.38 -6.70 13.91
N ALA A 341 -14.47 -6.83 13.15
CA ALA A 341 -15.37 -7.98 13.28
C ALA A 341 -14.65 -9.32 12.98
N THR A 342 -13.72 -9.32 12.02
CA THR A 342 -13.11 -10.54 11.47
C THR A 342 -11.60 -10.64 11.70
N THR A 343 -10.93 -9.56 12.09
CA THR A 343 -9.46 -9.52 12.24
C THR A 343 -9.05 -8.98 13.60
N VAL A 344 -7.84 -9.33 14.03
CA VAL A 344 -7.20 -8.82 15.23
C VAL A 344 -5.75 -8.46 14.92
N ASN A 345 -5.27 -7.32 15.42
CA ASN A 345 -3.86 -6.97 15.44
C ASN A 345 -3.34 -7.12 16.88
N VAL A 346 -2.35 -7.98 17.06
CA VAL A 346 -1.78 -8.32 18.36
C VAL A 346 -0.29 -8.05 18.40
N GLU A 347 0.24 -7.65 19.55
CA GLU A 347 1.68 -7.52 19.76
C GLU A 347 2.28 -8.89 20.12
N ILE A 348 3.08 -9.45 19.21
CA ILE A 348 3.81 -10.71 19.38
C ILE A 348 5.30 -10.40 19.34
N ALA A 349 6.02 -10.72 20.42
CA ALA A 349 7.46 -10.45 20.56
C ALA A 349 7.85 -8.97 20.24
N GLY A 350 7.02 -8.01 20.65
CA GLY A 350 7.23 -6.58 20.41
C GLY A 350 6.90 -6.12 18.98
N GLU A 351 6.38 -7.00 18.14
CA GLU A 351 6.00 -6.69 16.76
C GLU A 351 4.47 -6.85 16.57
N PRO A 352 3.81 -5.93 15.85
CA PRO A 352 2.40 -6.10 15.50
C PRO A 352 2.22 -7.22 14.48
N VAL A 353 1.27 -8.10 14.74
CA VAL A 353 0.89 -9.22 13.88
C VAL A 353 -0.63 -9.23 13.71
N SER A 354 -1.08 -9.16 12.46
CA SER A 354 -2.50 -9.16 12.08
C SER A 354 -2.94 -10.57 11.70
N LEU A 355 -3.98 -11.06 12.36
CA LEU A 355 -4.47 -12.43 12.23
C LEU A 355 -6.00 -12.45 12.15
N MET A 356 -6.55 -13.55 11.62
CA MET A 356 -7.98 -13.83 11.61
C MET A 356 -8.49 -13.99 13.05
N LYS A 357 -9.54 -13.25 13.40
CA LYS A 357 -10.08 -13.21 14.77
C LYS A 357 -10.66 -14.55 15.23
N SER A 358 -11.05 -15.42 14.30
CA SER A 358 -11.52 -16.79 14.56
C SER A 358 -10.49 -17.68 15.26
N PHE A 359 -9.20 -17.31 15.24
CA PHE A 359 -8.11 -18.08 15.86
C PHE A 359 -7.74 -17.61 17.27
N VAL A 360 -8.36 -16.54 17.76
CA VAL A 360 -8.04 -15.96 19.07
C VAL A 360 -9.23 -15.94 20.00
N THR A 361 -8.95 -16.12 21.29
CA THR A 361 -9.86 -15.70 22.35
C THR A 361 -9.37 -14.37 22.92
N ILE A 362 -10.22 -13.34 22.89
CA ILE A 362 -9.91 -12.00 23.43
C ILE A 362 -10.59 -11.84 24.78
N LYS A 363 -9.82 -11.47 25.81
CA LYS A 363 -10.29 -11.19 27.17
C LYS A 363 -9.94 -9.78 27.63
#